data_AF-A0A950KV70-F1
#
_entry.id   AF-A0A950KV70-F1
#
_cell.length_a   1.000
_cell.length_b   1.000
_cell.length_c   1.000
_cell.angle_alpha   90.00
_cell.angle_beta   90.00
_cell.angle_gamma   90.00
#
_symmetry.space_group_name_H-M   'P 1'
#
loop_
_entity.id
_entity.type
_entity.pdbx_description
1 polymer ?
#
loop_
_entity_poly.entity_id
_entity_poly.type
_entity_poly.pdbx_seq_one_letter_code
_entity_poly.pdbx_strand_id
1 'polypeptide(L)'
;MIQAATVGPRAYWYLTRGTGIVALILLTLSVALGVANSRRFRTEHVPRFVVDAVHRTVSLLAVAFTVIHVVTSLLDGFAPITVVDAVVPFVSAYRPLWLGFGAIAFDLLLALVITSLLRRRLGYRAWRITHWTAYACWPVALLHTVGTGSDVKFGWMLATSALCVALVVAAVLVRAARGWPSRMGVRLAAMLAVAAVPVGLVAWLPNGPLTKGWAKQAGTPSYLLASSTTKTKGAAGQAGSATAPSFTAQLNGTVREGQTAGGEAVVDLSTTVSGQRLNVLHIRIIGQPLGGGGVQMSTSSVTLGSTSQPDEYSGQVTALQGTNVAAQLRSSSGSVVRLVTQLQIDSASGAVSGTVRVLPARA
;
A
#
# COMPACT_ATOMS: atom_id res chain seq x y z
N MET A 1 -28.73 13.82 -9.83
CA MET A 1 -27.84 13.65 -8.67
C MET A 1 -27.32 12.22 -8.73
N ILE A 2 -26.04 12.03 -9.06
CA ILE A 2 -25.45 10.69 -9.14
C ILE A 2 -25.16 10.26 -7.69
N GLN A 3 -25.91 9.28 -7.18
CA GLN A 3 -25.57 8.59 -5.94
C GLN A 3 -24.18 7.98 -6.12
N ALA A 4 -23.17 8.56 -5.48
CA ALA A 4 -21.89 7.90 -5.29
C ALA A 4 -22.17 6.69 -4.38
N ALA A 5 -22.28 5.50 -4.98
CA ALA A 5 -22.30 4.27 -4.21
C ALA A 5 -21.08 4.28 -3.29
N THR A 6 -21.30 4.16 -1.99
CA THR A 6 -20.22 4.03 -1.00
C THR A 6 -19.52 2.70 -1.26
N VAL A 7 -18.52 2.73 -2.14
CA VAL A 7 -17.65 1.60 -2.45
C VAL A 7 -16.96 1.24 -1.14
N GLY A 8 -17.32 0.11 -0.53
CA GLY A 8 -16.75 -0.29 0.76
C GLY A 8 -15.24 -0.51 0.67
N PRO A 9 -14.50 -0.52 1.80
CA PRO A 9 -13.04 -0.65 1.82
C PRO A 9 -12.49 -1.83 0.98
N ARG A 10 -13.24 -2.93 0.87
CA ARG A 10 -12.84 -4.08 0.06
C ARG A 10 -12.79 -3.80 -1.44
N ALA A 11 -13.66 -2.93 -1.96
CA ALA A 11 -13.73 -2.68 -3.39
C ALA A 11 -12.64 -1.69 -3.85
N TYR A 12 -12.27 -0.71 -3.02
CA TYR A 12 -11.05 0.08 -3.26
C TYR A 12 -9.81 -0.80 -3.27
N TRP A 13 -9.72 -1.77 -2.36
CA TRP A 13 -8.61 -2.73 -2.30
C TRP A 13 -8.44 -3.56 -3.58
N TYR A 14 -9.53 -4.11 -4.13
CA TYR A 14 -9.47 -4.84 -5.41
C TYR A 14 -9.18 -3.91 -6.58
N LEU A 15 -9.75 -2.70 -6.56
CA LEU A 15 -9.61 -1.74 -7.65
C LEU A 15 -8.18 -1.20 -7.74
N THR A 16 -7.53 -0.84 -6.62
CA THR A 16 -6.13 -0.42 -6.63
C THR A 16 -5.21 -1.51 -7.17
N ARG A 17 -5.42 -2.77 -6.77
CA ARG A 17 -4.64 -3.91 -7.25
C ARG A 17 -4.84 -4.16 -8.74
N GLY A 18 -6.09 -4.27 -9.17
CA GLY A 18 -6.43 -4.52 -10.58
C GLY A 18 -5.91 -3.40 -11.49
N THR A 19 -6.12 -2.15 -11.11
CA THR A 19 -5.69 -0.99 -11.91
C THR A 19 -4.17 -0.83 -11.95
N GLY A 20 -3.46 -1.16 -10.87
CA GLY A 20 -1.99 -1.18 -10.84
C GLY A 20 -1.40 -2.24 -11.78
N ILE A 21 -1.99 -3.44 -11.83
CA ILE A 21 -1.55 -4.51 -12.74
C ILE A 21 -1.80 -4.12 -14.20
N VAL A 22 -2.99 -3.58 -14.50
CA VAL A 22 -3.34 -3.12 -15.85
C VAL A 22 -2.45 -1.95 -16.26
N ALA A 23 -2.15 -1.01 -15.37
CA ALA A 23 -1.22 0.08 -15.62
C ALA A 23 0.18 -0.43 -15.98
N LEU A 24 0.70 -1.44 -15.26
CA LEU A 24 1.99 -2.05 -15.58
C LEU A 24 1.99 -2.70 -16.97
N ILE A 25 0.94 -3.44 -17.32
CA ILE A 25 0.81 -4.09 -18.64
C ILE A 25 0.77 -3.02 -19.74
N LEU A 26 -0.07 -2.00 -19.59
CA LEU A 26 -0.22 -0.93 -20.58
C LEU A 26 1.08 -0.11 -20.72
N LEU A 27 1.77 0.20 -19.62
CA LEU A 27 3.05 0.88 -19.65
C LEU A 27 4.11 0.03 -20.40
N THR A 28 4.14 -1.28 -20.13
CA THR A 28 5.01 -2.23 -20.83
C THR A 28 4.75 -2.24 -22.33
N LEU A 29 3.48 -2.34 -22.74
CA LEU A 29 3.08 -2.29 -24.14
C LEU A 29 3.46 -0.96 -24.79
N SER A 30 3.23 0.17 -24.11
CA SER A 30 3.62 1.49 -24.60
C SER A 30 5.12 1.59 -24.86
N VAL A 31 5.96 1.17 -23.90
CA VAL A 31 7.42 1.18 -24.01
C VAL A 31 7.88 0.27 -25.15
N ALA A 32 7.34 -0.94 -25.25
CA ALA A 32 7.70 -1.89 -26.30
C ALA A 32 7.34 -1.38 -27.69
N LEU A 33 6.15 -0.79 -27.84
CA LEU A 33 5.73 -0.11 -29.08
C LEU A 33 6.66 1.07 -29.41
N GLY A 34 7.04 1.88 -28.42
CA GLY A 34 7.98 2.98 -28.59
C GLY A 34 9.38 2.52 -29.04
N VAL A 35 9.88 1.45 -28.44
CA VAL A 35 11.14 0.80 -28.82
C VAL A 35 11.05 0.27 -30.26
N ALA A 36 9.98 -0.44 -30.61
CA ALA A 36 9.79 -0.99 -31.94
C ALA A 36 9.68 0.11 -33.00
N ASN A 37 8.94 1.19 -32.72
CA ASN A 37 8.62 2.25 -33.67
C ASN A 37 9.77 3.27 -33.90
N SER A 38 10.81 3.26 -33.08
CA SER A 38 11.90 4.25 -33.14
C SER A 38 12.81 4.20 -34.40
N ARG A 39 12.49 3.37 -35.41
CA ARG A 39 13.04 3.42 -36.79
C ARG A 39 11.98 3.50 -37.90
N ARG A 40 10.75 3.97 -37.60
CA ARG A 40 9.62 3.94 -38.54
C ARG A 40 9.28 2.50 -38.96
N PHE A 41 9.06 1.64 -37.97
CA PHE A 41 8.70 0.25 -38.24
C PHE A 41 7.43 0.19 -39.10
N ARG A 42 7.55 -0.48 -40.25
CA ARG A 42 6.47 -0.67 -41.21
C ARG A 42 6.66 -2.07 -41.78
N THR A 43 5.64 -2.90 -41.68
CA THR A 43 5.52 -4.11 -42.49
C THR A 43 4.58 -3.82 -43.65
N GLU A 44 4.54 -4.70 -44.65
CA GLU A 44 3.58 -4.60 -45.76
C GLU A 44 2.13 -4.48 -45.26
N HIS A 45 1.83 -5.06 -44.10
CA HIS A 45 0.49 -5.17 -43.53
C HIS A 45 0.18 -4.14 -42.43
N VAL A 46 1.19 -3.48 -41.84
CA VAL A 46 0.99 -2.53 -40.72
C VAL A 46 1.63 -1.18 -41.03
N PRO A 47 0.82 -0.18 -41.44
CA PRO A 47 1.29 1.19 -41.64
C PRO A 47 1.77 1.83 -40.35
N ARG A 48 2.75 2.74 -40.45
CA ARG A 48 3.31 3.47 -39.31
C ARG A 48 2.26 4.24 -38.49
N PHE A 49 1.26 4.84 -39.14
CA PHE A 49 0.25 5.63 -38.44
C PHE A 49 -0.57 4.77 -37.46
N VAL A 50 -0.72 3.47 -37.74
CA VAL A 50 -1.40 2.52 -36.84
C VAL A 50 -0.57 2.32 -35.58
N VAL A 51 0.74 2.10 -35.71
CA VAL A 51 1.64 1.96 -34.55
C VAL A 51 1.70 3.25 -33.72
N ASP A 52 1.76 4.41 -34.39
CA ASP A 52 1.72 5.73 -33.72
C ASP A 52 0.39 5.92 -32.96
N ALA A 53 -0.75 5.55 -33.56
CA ALA A 53 -2.06 5.63 -32.94
C ALA A 53 -2.21 4.67 -31.75
N VAL A 54 -1.79 3.41 -31.90
CA VAL A 54 -1.85 2.40 -30.83
C VAL A 54 -0.94 2.81 -29.66
N HIS A 55 0.30 3.25 -29.93
CA HIS A 55 1.18 3.75 -28.88
C HIS A 55 0.54 4.91 -28.10
N ARG A 56 -0.07 5.88 -28.81
CA ARG A 56 -0.77 6.99 -28.16
C ARG A 56 -1.95 6.51 -27.31
N THR A 57 -2.81 5.65 -27.84
CA THR A 57 -3.99 5.14 -27.12
C THR A 57 -3.59 4.33 -25.90
N VAL A 58 -2.63 3.40 -26.04
CA VAL A 58 -2.12 2.59 -24.92
C VAL A 58 -1.45 3.46 -23.87
N SER A 59 -0.71 4.51 -24.27
CA SER A 59 -0.10 5.45 -23.31
C SER A 59 -1.14 6.25 -22.53
N LEU A 60 -2.20 6.72 -23.19
CA LEU A 60 -3.29 7.44 -22.53
C LEU A 60 -4.05 6.51 -21.55
N LEU A 61 -4.28 5.26 -21.93
CA LEU A 61 -4.86 4.26 -21.02
C LEU A 61 -3.92 3.99 -19.84
N ALA A 62 -2.61 3.83 -20.05
CA ALA A 62 -1.65 3.63 -18.96
C ALA A 62 -1.71 4.77 -17.94
N VAL A 63 -1.78 6.02 -18.41
CA VAL A 63 -1.95 7.21 -17.55
C VAL A 63 -3.28 7.16 -16.80
N ALA A 64 -4.39 6.89 -17.49
CA ALA A 64 -5.71 6.82 -16.86
C ALA A 64 -5.76 5.76 -15.75
N PHE A 65 -5.28 4.54 -16.03
CA PHE A 65 -5.21 3.46 -15.04
C PHE A 65 -4.24 3.77 -13.89
N THR A 66 -3.14 4.47 -14.15
CA THR A 66 -2.22 4.94 -13.10
C THR A 66 -2.90 5.96 -12.18
N VAL A 67 -3.65 6.92 -12.74
CA VAL A 67 -4.41 7.88 -11.94
C VAL A 67 -5.45 7.17 -11.08
N ILE A 68 -6.20 6.23 -11.64
CA ILE A 68 -7.18 5.43 -10.88
C ILE A 68 -6.46 4.63 -9.79
N HIS A 69 -5.33 4.01 -10.08
CA HIS A 69 -4.51 3.28 -9.10
C HIS A 69 -4.06 4.16 -7.93
N VAL A 70 -3.54 5.36 -8.19
CA VAL A 70 -3.13 6.30 -7.15
C VAL A 70 -4.33 6.77 -6.33
N VAL A 71 -5.41 7.21 -6.97
CA VAL A 71 -6.62 7.72 -6.29
C VAL A 71 -7.24 6.63 -5.42
N THR A 72 -7.38 5.42 -5.93
CA THR A 72 -7.96 4.30 -5.16
C THR A 72 -7.06 3.84 -4.02
N SER A 73 -5.73 3.95 -4.16
CA SER A 73 -4.78 3.70 -3.06
C SER A 73 -4.91 4.72 -1.92
N LEU A 74 -5.17 5.99 -2.26
CA LEU A 74 -5.43 7.05 -1.27
C LEU A 74 -6.76 6.84 -0.53
N LEU A 75 -7.77 6.25 -1.21
CA LEU A 75 -9.11 6.04 -0.66
C LEU A 75 -9.27 4.70 0.10
N ASP A 76 -8.40 3.71 -0.13
CA ASP A 76 -8.52 2.37 0.45
C ASP A 76 -8.48 2.33 1.98
N GLY A 77 -7.78 3.29 2.61
CA GLY A 77 -7.70 3.43 4.07
C GLY A 77 -6.94 2.30 4.81
N PHE A 78 -6.51 1.25 4.12
CA PHE A 78 -5.72 0.16 4.71
C PHE A 78 -4.30 0.59 5.08
N ALA A 79 -3.61 1.28 4.16
CA ALA A 79 -2.28 1.83 4.39
C ALA A 79 -2.39 3.34 4.63
N PRO A 80 -1.59 3.93 5.53
CA PRO A 80 -1.62 5.36 5.84
C PRO A 80 -0.94 6.19 4.73
N ILE A 81 -1.46 6.12 3.52
CA ILE A 81 -0.92 6.81 2.35
C ILE A 81 -1.62 8.16 2.22
N THR A 82 -0.83 9.22 2.12
CA THR A 82 -1.28 10.60 1.92
C THR A 82 -1.00 11.07 0.49
N VAL A 83 -1.59 12.19 0.10
CA VAL A 83 -1.35 12.79 -1.24
C VAL A 83 0.13 13.13 -1.44
N VAL A 84 0.84 13.52 -0.38
CA VAL A 84 2.27 13.85 -0.44
C VAL A 84 3.09 12.61 -0.82
N ASP A 85 2.71 11.43 -0.33
CA ASP A 85 3.41 10.17 -0.61
C ASP A 85 3.34 9.75 -2.09
N ALA A 86 2.39 10.31 -2.86
CA ALA A 86 2.24 10.03 -4.29
C ALA A 86 3.21 10.83 -5.18
N VAL A 87 3.75 11.95 -4.68
CA VAL A 87 4.56 12.92 -5.46
C VAL A 87 5.91 13.25 -4.81
N VAL A 88 6.08 12.98 -3.52
CA VAL A 88 7.37 13.13 -2.83
C VAL A 88 7.88 11.74 -2.48
N PRO A 89 8.99 11.28 -3.08
CA PRO A 89 9.46 9.94 -2.82
C PRO A 89 10.03 9.80 -1.41
N PHE A 90 9.89 8.60 -0.84
CA PHE A 90 10.52 8.14 0.42
C PHE A 90 10.02 8.78 1.73
N VAL A 91 8.99 9.63 1.70
CA VAL A 91 8.44 10.27 2.92
C VAL A 91 7.37 9.43 3.64
N SER A 92 6.77 8.47 2.95
CA SER A 92 5.73 7.59 3.50
C SER A 92 6.24 6.74 4.66
N ALA A 93 5.49 6.69 5.76
CA ALA A 93 5.72 5.74 6.85
C ALA A 93 5.38 4.29 6.45
N TYR A 94 4.58 4.10 5.41
CA TYR A 94 4.29 2.79 4.82
C TYR A 94 5.31 2.48 3.73
N ARG A 95 6.12 1.43 3.90
CA ARG A 95 7.10 0.95 2.91
C ARG A 95 7.86 2.04 2.12
N PRO A 96 8.62 2.92 2.80
CA PRO A 96 9.13 4.17 2.23
C PRO A 96 9.86 4.00 0.90
N LEU A 97 10.75 3.01 0.80
CA LEU A 97 11.53 2.74 -0.42
C LEU A 97 10.63 2.39 -1.62
N TRP A 98 9.70 1.45 -1.40
CA TRP A 98 8.88 0.89 -2.48
C TRP A 98 7.76 1.84 -2.89
N LEU A 99 7.17 2.57 -1.94
CA LEU A 99 6.26 3.67 -2.27
C LEU A 99 6.99 4.81 -2.97
N GLY A 100 8.23 5.12 -2.55
CA GLY A 100 9.08 6.10 -3.23
C GLY A 100 9.37 5.76 -4.69
N PHE A 101 9.57 4.50 -5.03
CA PHE A 101 9.63 4.08 -6.45
C PHE A 101 8.30 4.32 -7.18
N GLY A 102 7.16 4.14 -6.51
CA GLY A 102 5.85 4.51 -7.07
C GLY A 102 5.75 6.00 -7.39
N ALA A 103 6.15 6.86 -6.44
CA ALA A 103 6.20 8.31 -6.62
C ALA A 103 7.14 8.72 -7.77
N ILE A 104 8.37 8.18 -7.80
CA ILE A 104 9.32 8.46 -8.90
C ILE A 104 8.73 8.05 -10.25
N ALA A 105 8.12 6.86 -10.35
CA ALA A 105 7.49 6.43 -11.60
C ALA A 105 6.32 7.34 -12.00
N PHE A 106 5.51 7.78 -11.03
CA PHE A 106 4.42 8.72 -11.25
C PHE A 106 4.94 10.09 -11.74
N ASP A 107 5.96 10.65 -11.11
CA ASP A 107 6.57 11.93 -11.48
C ASP A 107 7.20 11.89 -12.88
N LEU A 108 7.89 10.79 -13.20
CA LEU A 108 8.42 10.57 -14.55
C LEU A 108 7.29 10.48 -15.58
N LEU A 109 6.21 9.75 -15.28
CA LEU A 109 5.05 9.65 -16.16
C LEU A 109 4.35 11.01 -16.34
N LEU A 110 4.23 11.79 -15.27
CA LEU A 110 3.68 13.14 -15.30
C LEU A 110 4.53 14.07 -16.18
N ALA A 111 5.86 14.04 -16.03
CA ALA A 111 6.78 14.78 -16.89
C ALA A 111 6.64 14.37 -18.37
N LEU A 112 6.49 13.07 -18.65
CA LEU A 112 6.27 12.55 -20.01
C LEU A 112 4.97 13.08 -20.63
N VAL A 113 3.88 13.10 -19.84
CA VAL A 113 2.57 13.61 -20.28
C VAL A 113 2.65 15.12 -20.55
N ILE A 114 3.12 15.90 -19.57
CA ILE A 114 3.22 17.36 -19.66
C ILE A 114 4.07 17.74 -20.88
N THR A 115 5.28 17.19 -21.00
CA THR A 115 6.16 17.53 -22.12
C THR A 115 5.62 17.08 -23.47
N SER A 116 4.86 15.98 -23.53
CA SER A 116 4.20 15.53 -24.77
C SER A 116 3.04 16.44 -25.19
N LEU A 117 2.26 16.96 -24.24
CA LEU A 117 1.22 17.95 -24.50
C LEU A 117 1.80 19.30 -24.92
N LEU A 118 2.90 19.73 -24.28
CA LEU A 118 3.59 20.99 -24.60
C LEU A 118 4.65 20.86 -25.70
N ARG A 119 4.72 19.73 -26.42
CA ARG A 119 5.75 19.45 -27.43
C ARG A 119 5.90 20.57 -28.48
N ARG A 120 4.79 21.21 -28.89
CA ARG A 120 4.83 22.32 -29.87
C ARG A 120 5.52 23.58 -29.33
N ARG A 121 5.52 23.78 -28.00
CA ARG A 121 6.13 24.95 -27.33
C ARG A 121 7.57 24.70 -26.89
N LEU A 122 7.88 23.50 -26.41
CA LEU A 122 9.22 23.13 -25.88
C LEU A 122 10.24 22.78 -26.97
N GLY A 123 9.77 22.52 -28.19
CA GLY A 123 10.61 22.03 -29.29
C GLY A 123 10.97 20.55 -29.17
N TYR A 124 11.39 19.97 -30.29
CA TYR A 124 11.59 18.52 -30.41
C TYR A 124 12.73 17.98 -29.52
N ARG A 125 13.80 18.74 -29.31
CA ARG A 125 14.98 18.30 -28.53
C ARG A 125 14.63 18.09 -27.06
N ALA A 126 14.03 19.09 -26.42
CA ALA A 126 13.62 19.02 -25.02
C ALA A 126 12.60 17.88 -24.81
N TRP A 127 11.56 17.84 -25.65
CA TRP A 127 10.59 16.74 -25.63
C TRP A 127 11.26 15.38 -25.74
N ARG A 128 12.21 15.21 -26.68
CA ARG A 128 12.87 13.91 -26.91
C ARG A 128 13.74 13.47 -25.73
N ILE A 129 14.46 14.40 -25.10
CA ILE A 129 15.29 14.11 -23.92
C ILE A 129 14.40 13.66 -22.76
N THR A 130 13.33 14.42 -22.48
CA THR A 130 12.37 14.01 -21.44
C THR A 130 11.71 12.68 -21.81
N HIS A 131 11.35 12.48 -23.08
CA HIS A 131 10.72 11.23 -23.49
C HIS A 131 11.60 9.99 -23.30
N TRP A 132 12.93 10.14 -23.27
CA TRP A 132 13.84 9.05 -22.93
C TRP A 132 13.74 8.61 -21.47
N THR A 133 13.23 9.42 -20.55
CA THR A 133 13.03 8.99 -19.17
C THR A 133 11.97 7.90 -19.04
N ALA A 134 11.17 7.64 -20.09
CA ALA A 134 10.29 6.47 -20.16
C ALA A 134 11.06 5.14 -19.99
N TYR A 135 12.34 5.10 -20.42
CA TYR A 135 13.20 3.93 -20.21
C TYR A 135 13.56 3.70 -18.74
N ALA A 136 13.57 4.75 -17.92
CA ALA A 136 13.77 4.66 -16.46
C ALA A 136 12.43 4.49 -15.71
N CYS A 137 11.36 5.09 -16.21
CA CYS A 137 10.02 5.00 -15.61
C CYS A 137 9.52 3.54 -15.49
N TRP A 138 9.67 2.74 -16.56
CA TRP A 138 9.20 1.36 -16.58
C TRP A 138 9.88 0.43 -15.54
N PRO A 139 11.23 0.34 -15.46
CA PRO A 139 11.85 -0.54 -14.46
C PRO A 139 11.57 -0.06 -13.02
N VAL A 140 11.46 1.25 -12.78
CA VAL A 140 11.09 1.79 -11.46
C VAL A 140 9.66 1.40 -11.09
N ALA A 141 8.71 1.48 -12.03
CA ALA A 141 7.34 1.02 -11.82
C ALA A 141 7.28 -0.50 -11.55
N LEU A 142 8.08 -1.30 -12.27
CA LEU A 142 8.18 -2.75 -12.04
C LEU A 142 8.72 -3.05 -10.63
N LEU A 143 9.77 -2.36 -10.18
CA LEU A 143 10.32 -2.52 -8.83
C LEU A 143 9.30 -2.13 -7.75
N HIS A 144 8.53 -1.05 -7.97
CA HIS A 144 7.42 -0.68 -7.11
C HIS A 144 6.38 -1.81 -7.02
N THR A 145 5.95 -2.35 -8.16
CA THR A 145 4.99 -3.47 -8.20
C THR A 145 5.51 -4.68 -7.43
N VAL A 146 6.77 -5.07 -7.68
CA VAL A 146 7.37 -6.27 -7.11
C VAL A 146 7.65 -6.13 -5.61
N GLY A 147 8.05 -4.94 -5.14
CA GLY A 147 8.37 -4.70 -3.74
C GLY A 147 7.18 -4.34 -2.85
N THR A 148 6.17 -3.65 -3.38
CA THR A 148 4.95 -3.27 -2.64
C THR A 148 3.88 -4.36 -2.72
N GLY A 149 3.65 -4.92 -3.92
CA GLY A 149 2.53 -5.82 -4.19
C GLY A 149 2.61 -7.13 -3.39
N SER A 150 1.58 -7.44 -2.60
CA SER A 150 1.53 -8.76 -1.95
C SER A 150 1.20 -9.89 -2.94
N ASP A 151 0.67 -9.55 -4.11
CA ASP A 151 0.28 -10.52 -5.14
C ASP A 151 1.45 -11.20 -5.82
N VAL A 152 2.66 -10.63 -5.71
CA VAL A 152 3.92 -11.17 -6.24
C VAL A 152 4.22 -12.56 -5.69
N LYS A 153 3.60 -12.95 -4.58
CA LYS A 153 3.70 -14.30 -4.01
C LYS A 153 2.90 -15.36 -4.78
N PHE A 154 1.99 -14.93 -5.65
CA PHE A 154 1.20 -15.83 -6.49
C PHE A 154 1.84 -16.01 -7.86
N GLY A 155 1.82 -17.24 -8.37
CA GLY A 155 2.46 -17.60 -9.64
C GLY A 155 1.95 -16.80 -10.84
N TRP A 156 0.66 -16.43 -10.86
CA TRP A 156 0.10 -15.62 -11.95
C TRP A 156 0.72 -14.22 -12.03
N MET A 157 0.99 -13.57 -10.89
CA MET A 157 1.58 -12.23 -10.86
C MET A 157 3.06 -12.26 -11.25
N LEU A 158 3.77 -13.33 -10.85
CA LEU A 158 5.14 -13.59 -11.31
C LEU A 158 5.16 -13.82 -12.82
N ALA A 159 4.23 -14.60 -13.36
CA ALA A 159 4.10 -14.83 -14.80
C ALA A 159 3.80 -13.53 -15.55
N THR A 160 2.88 -12.69 -15.06
CA THR A 160 2.61 -11.36 -15.65
C THR A 160 3.85 -10.47 -15.64
N SER A 161 4.56 -10.41 -14.52
CA SER A 161 5.78 -9.61 -14.39
C SER A 161 6.89 -10.12 -15.31
N ALA A 162 7.08 -11.44 -15.38
CA ALA A 162 8.05 -12.08 -16.27
C ALA A 162 7.71 -11.85 -17.75
N LEU A 163 6.43 -11.91 -18.13
CA LEU A 163 5.98 -11.60 -19.47
C LEU A 163 6.25 -10.14 -19.84
N CYS A 164 6.01 -9.21 -18.91
CA CYS A 164 6.32 -7.80 -19.13
C CYS A 164 7.82 -7.59 -19.37
N VAL A 165 8.67 -8.21 -18.55
CA VAL A 165 10.13 -8.17 -18.72
C VAL A 165 10.55 -8.78 -20.05
N ALA A 166 10.07 -9.99 -20.37
CA ALA A 166 10.40 -10.67 -21.61
C ALA A 166 10.02 -9.85 -22.85
N LEU A 167 8.86 -9.19 -22.82
CA LEU A 167 8.38 -8.38 -23.93
C LEU A 167 9.26 -7.14 -24.17
N VAL A 168 9.67 -6.44 -23.10
CA VAL A 168 10.59 -5.28 -23.22
C VAL A 168 11.99 -5.73 -23.66
N VAL A 169 12.51 -6.82 -23.08
CA VAL A 169 13.79 -7.41 -23.47
C VAL A 169 13.77 -7.77 -24.96
N ALA A 170 12.75 -8.48 -25.42
CA ALA A 170 12.59 -8.85 -26.83
C ALA A 170 12.55 -7.61 -27.74
N ALA A 171 11.78 -6.58 -27.37
CA ALA A 171 11.72 -5.33 -28.14
C ALA A 171 13.09 -4.66 -28.26
N VAL A 172 13.87 -4.62 -27.17
CA VAL A 172 15.22 -4.03 -27.18
C VAL A 172 16.21 -4.90 -27.98
N LEU A 173 16.18 -6.22 -27.83
CA LEU A 173 17.05 -7.14 -28.58
C LEU A 173 16.78 -7.05 -30.09
N VAL A 174 15.51 -7.05 -30.51
CA VAL A 174 15.13 -6.85 -31.92
C VAL A 174 15.64 -5.50 -32.45
N ARG A 175 15.52 -4.43 -31.65
CA ARG A 175 16.05 -3.12 -32.01
C ARG A 175 17.58 -3.13 -32.15
N ALA A 176 18.27 -3.80 -31.24
CA ALA A 176 19.72 -3.91 -31.21
C ALA A 176 20.26 -4.81 -32.34
N ALA A 177 19.50 -5.82 -32.79
CA ALA A 177 19.85 -6.67 -33.94
C ALA A 177 19.69 -5.93 -35.29
N ARG A 178 18.60 -5.18 -35.50
CA ARG A 178 18.25 -4.54 -36.78
C ARG A 178 19.18 -3.43 -37.29
N GLY A 179 20.25 -3.11 -36.59
CA GLY A 179 21.28 -2.22 -37.14
C GLY A 179 22.68 -2.70 -36.83
N TRP A 180 22.82 -3.99 -36.57
CA TRP A 180 24.11 -4.64 -36.46
C TRP A 180 24.89 -4.53 -37.79
N PRO A 181 26.21 -4.30 -37.79
CA PRO A 181 27.12 -4.15 -36.64
C PRO A 181 27.38 -2.70 -36.19
N SER A 182 26.67 -1.69 -36.72
CA SER A 182 26.95 -0.28 -36.39
C SER A 182 26.93 0.01 -34.88
N ARG A 183 27.97 0.69 -34.34
CA ARG A 183 28.10 0.99 -32.89
C ARG A 183 28.06 -0.26 -32.00
N MET A 184 28.79 -1.30 -32.38
CA MET A 184 28.82 -2.62 -31.72
C MET A 184 28.99 -2.54 -30.19
N GLY A 185 29.96 -1.77 -29.68
CA GLY A 185 30.19 -1.64 -28.23
C GLY A 185 28.97 -1.13 -27.45
N VAL A 186 28.30 -0.08 -27.95
CA VAL A 186 27.09 0.48 -27.32
C VAL A 186 25.93 -0.51 -27.34
N ARG A 187 25.80 -1.31 -28.41
CA ARG A 187 24.74 -2.31 -28.54
C ARG A 187 24.97 -3.49 -27.59
N LEU A 188 26.21 -3.99 -27.52
CA LEU A 188 26.58 -5.05 -26.60
C LEU A 188 26.36 -4.61 -25.15
N ALA A 189 26.77 -3.40 -24.79
CA ALA A 189 26.50 -2.84 -23.46
C ALA A 189 25.00 -2.76 -23.17
N ALA A 190 24.18 -2.31 -24.12
CA ALA A 190 22.73 -2.25 -23.96
C ALA A 190 22.09 -3.65 -23.84
N MET A 191 22.54 -4.63 -24.63
CA MET A 191 22.08 -6.02 -24.55
C MET A 191 22.44 -6.64 -23.20
N LEU A 192 23.67 -6.44 -22.71
CA LEU A 192 24.12 -6.91 -21.40
C LEU A 192 23.34 -6.25 -20.27
N ALA A 193 23.15 -4.93 -20.32
CA ALA A 193 22.36 -4.21 -19.32
C ALA A 193 20.92 -4.72 -19.26
N VAL A 194 20.29 -4.95 -20.41
CA VAL A 194 18.93 -5.49 -20.49
C VAL A 194 18.85 -6.95 -20.03
N ALA A 195 19.87 -7.77 -20.29
CA ALA A 195 19.94 -9.15 -19.82
C ALA A 195 20.23 -9.25 -18.31
N ALA A 196 20.96 -8.29 -17.73
CA ALA A 196 21.27 -8.25 -16.31
C ALA A 196 20.03 -8.02 -15.43
N VAL A 197 19.03 -7.29 -15.95
CA VAL A 197 17.78 -7.00 -15.21
C VAL A 197 17.00 -8.27 -14.81
N PRO A 198 16.61 -9.19 -15.73
CA PRO A 198 15.92 -10.41 -15.36
C PRO A 198 16.78 -11.30 -14.45
N VAL A 199 18.09 -11.38 -14.66
CA VAL A 199 19.00 -12.14 -13.78
C VAL A 199 19.00 -11.57 -12.37
N GLY A 200 19.13 -10.25 -12.23
CA GLY A 200 19.07 -9.56 -10.95
C GLY A 200 17.73 -9.75 -10.23
N LEU A 201 16.61 -9.67 -10.96
CA LEU A 201 15.27 -9.92 -10.41
C LEU A 201 15.13 -11.37 -9.92
N VAL A 202 15.56 -12.36 -10.71
CA VAL A 202 15.49 -13.78 -10.34
C VAL A 202 16.37 -14.07 -9.11
N ALA A 203 17.55 -13.44 -9.01
CA ALA A 203 18.43 -13.60 -7.85
C ALA A 203 17.90 -12.91 -6.59
N TRP A 204 17.22 -11.76 -6.75
CA TRP A 204 16.70 -10.96 -5.64
C TRP A 204 15.35 -11.47 -5.09
N LEU A 205 14.44 -11.92 -5.94
CA LEU A 205 13.08 -12.32 -5.57
C LEU A 205 13.01 -13.33 -4.40
N PRO A 206 13.81 -14.42 -4.37
CA PRO A 206 13.79 -15.41 -3.28
C PRO A 206 14.26 -14.86 -1.93
N ASN A 207 15.14 -13.86 -1.95
CA ASN A 207 15.68 -13.20 -0.76
C ASN A 207 14.93 -11.92 -0.38
N GLY A 208 13.99 -11.50 -1.23
CA GLY A 208 13.22 -10.28 -1.04
C GLY A 208 11.71 -10.57 -0.98
N PRO A 209 10.91 -10.11 -1.96
CA PRO A 209 9.44 -10.15 -1.92
C PRO A 209 8.80 -11.50 -1.64
N LEU A 210 9.45 -12.61 -2.02
CA LEU A 210 8.92 -13.95 -1.84
C LEU A 210 9.13 -14.50 -0.42
N THR A 211 9.99 -13.87 0.39
CA THR A 211 10.29 -14.34 1.74
C THR A 211 9.10 -14.17 2.70
N LYS A 212 9.07 -15.04 3.72
CA LYS A 212 8.24 -14.83 4.91
C LYS A 212 8.82 -13.65 5.69
N GLY A 213 7.99 -12.66 6.01
CA GLY A 213 8.43 -11.45 6.73
C GLY A 213 8.84 -10.27 5.84
N TRP A 214 8.82 -10.42 4.50
CA TRP A 214 9.10 -9.32 3.57
C TRP A 214 8.34 -8.04 3.90
N ALA A 215 7.06 -8.14 4.29
CA ALA A 215 6.26 -6.97 4.65
C ALA A 215 6.95 -6.12 5.75
N LYS A 216 7.53 -6.76 6.79
CA LYS A 216 8.29 -6.07 7.84
C LYS A 216 9.57 -5.44 7.28
N GLN A 217 10.35 -6.21 6.52
CA GLN A 217 11.62 -5.73 5.92
C GLN A 217 11.41 -4.59 4.94
N ALA A 218 10.30 -4.64 4.19
CA ALA A 218 9.90 -3.61 3.25
C ALA A 218 9.43 -2.31 3.92
N GLY A 219 9.33 -2.27 5.26
CA GLY A 219 8.90 -1.08 6.01
C GLY A 219 7.40 -1.01 6.27
N THR A 220 6.68 -2.13 6.34
CA THR A 220 5.27 -2.12 6.77
C THR A 220 5.21 -1.85 8.27
N PRO A 221 4.41 -0.87 8.73
CA PRO A 221 4.24 -0.59 10.15
C PRO A 221 3.75 -1.81 10.96
N SER A 222 4.24 -1.93 12.19
CA SER A 222 3.99 -3.07 13.07
C SER A 222 2.50 -3.30 13.38
N TYR A 223 1.70 -2.22 13.47
CA TYR A 223 0.27 -2.31 13.71
C TYR A 223 -0.49 -2.98 12.55
N LEU A 224 -0.07 -2.78 11.29
CA LEU A 224 -0.65 -3.47 10.13
C LEU A 224 -0.23 -4.94 10.05
N LEU A 225 1.00 -5.25 10.46
CA LEU A 225 1.51 -6.63 10.50
C LEU A 225 0.75 -7.46 11.51
N ALA A 226 0.46 -6.88 12.69
CA ALA A 226 -0.32 -7.52 13.73
C ALA A 226 -1.66 -7.99 13.16
N SER A 227 -2.46 -7.10 12.55
CA SER A 227 -3.81 -7.41 12.03
C SER A 227 -3.89 -8.62 11.07
N SER A 228 -2.82 -8.93 10.31
CA SER A 228 -2.81 -10.01 9.31
C SER A 228 -2.78 -11.45 9.87
N THR A 229 -2.34 -11.65 11.12
CA THR A 229 -2.18 -13.00 11.71
C THR A 229 -3.49 -13.58 12.28
N THR A 230 -4.62 -12.89 12.12
CA THR A 230 -5.95 -13.37 12.56
C THR A 230 -6.82 -13.75 11.37
N LYS A 231 -6.54 -14.90 10.77
CA LYS A 231 -7.55 -15.60 9.97
C LYS A 231 -7.62 -17.06 10.43
N THR A 232 -8.66 -17.34 11.21
CA THR A 232 -9.26 -18.66 11.51
C THR A 232 -8.38 -19.79 12.05
N LYS A 233 -8.47 -20.04 13.36
CA LYS A 233 -8.89 -21.35 13.86
C LYS A 233 -10.05 -21.13 14.84
N GLY A 234 -11.25 -21.48 14.40
CA GLY A 234 -12.41 -21.60 15.27
C GLY A 234 -12.29 -22.88 16.11
N ALA A 235 -12.68 -22.73 17.38
CA ALA A 235 -13.18 -23.73 18.32
C ALA A 235 -12.43 -25.07 18.45
N ALA A 236 -11.65 -25.19 19.52
CA ALA A 236 -11.80 -26.32 20.44
C ALA A 236 -11.67 -25.75 21.85
N GLY A 237 -12.75 -25.86 22.63
CA GLY A 237 -12.70 -25.58 24.06
C GLY A 237 -11.80 -26.60 24.73
N GLN A 238 -10.96 -26.14 25.66
CA GLN A 238 -10.55 -26.95 26.80
C GLN A 238 -10.05 -26.04 27.92
N ALA A 239 -10.60 -26.31 29.09
CA ALA A 239 -10.38 -25.61 30.34
C ALA A 239 -8.93 -25.77 30.85
N GLY A 240 -8.51 -24.81 31.67
CA GLY A 240 -7.53 -25.03 32.73
C GLY A 240 -6.07 -24.89 32.35
N SER A 241 -5.57 -23.64 32.35
CA SER A 241 -4.23 -23.22 32.80
C SER A 241 -4.11 -21.72 32.57
N ALA A 242 -3.55 -20.96 33.53
CA ALA A 242 -3.39 -19.51 33.51
C ALA A 242 -2.50 -19.03 32.34
N THR A 243 -3.07 -19.05 31.15
CA THR A 243 -2.43 -18.65 29.90
C THR A 243 -3.03 -17.31 29.51
N ALA A 244 -2.17 -16.34 29.20
CA ALA A 244 -2.61 -15.01 28.80
C ALA A 244 -3.68 -15.08 27.69
N PRO A 245 -4.76 -14.29 27.79
CA PRO A 245 -5.91 -14.40 26.91
C PRO A 245 -5.53 -14.09 25.45
N SER A 246 -6.10 -14.85 24.52
CA SER A 246 -6.01 -14.58 23.09
C SER A 246 -7.37 -14.71 22.43
N PHE A 247 -7.92 -13.63 21.89
CA PHE A 247 -9.21 -13.66 21.20
C PHE A 247 -9.37 -12.50 20.22
N THR A 248 -10.39 -12.61 19.37
CA THR A 248 -10.90 -11.52 18.53
C THR A 248 -12.40 -11.51 18.63
N ALA A 249 -12.98 -10.35 18.92
CA ALA A 249 -14.40 -10.22 19.19
C ALA A 249 -14.93 -8.84 18.73
N GLN A 250 -16.24 -8.78 18.50
CA GLN A 250 -16.93 -7.53 18.27
C GLN A 250 -17.02 -6.74 19.57
N LEU A 251 -16.88 -5.42 19.47
CA LEU A 251 -17.11 -4.49 20.56
C LEU A 251 -18.22 -3.52 20.21
N ASN A 252 -19.05 -3.19 21.19
CA ASN A 252 -20.08 -2.16 21.11
C ASN A 252 -20.09 -1.34 22.39
N GLY A 253 -20.32 -0.04 22.30
CA GLY A 253 -20.26 0.85 23.44
C GLY A 253 -20.57 2.30 23.13
N THR A 254 -20.05 3.19 23.97
CA THR A 254 -20.24 4.63 23.86
C THR A 254 -18.92 5.36 24.00
N VAL A 255 -18.82 6.52 23.36
CA VAL A 255 -17.75 7.50 23.56
C VAL A 255 -18.32 8.73 24.24
N ARG A 256 -17.58 9.27 25.21
CA ARG A 256 -17.85 10.57 25.83
C ARG A 256 -16.64 11.45 25.61
N GLU A 257 -16.86 12.60 25.02
CA GLU A 257 -15.84 13.62 24.81
C GLU A 257 -16.06 14.76 25.80
N GLY A 258 -14.97 15.31 26.32
CA GLY A 258 -14.98 16.41 27.27
C GLY A 258 -13.67 17.18 27.21
N GLN A 259 -13.51 18.13 28.13
CA GLN A 259 -12.28 18.88 28.29
C GLN A 259 -11.90 18.94 29.78
N THR A 260 -10.60 18.88 30.07
CA THR A 260 -10.09 19.12 31.43
C THR A 260 -10.18 20.61 31.76
N ALA A 261 -10.04 20.96 33.04
CA ALA A 261 -9.96 22.36 33.47
C ALA A 261 -8.78 23.12 32.82
N GLY A 262 -7.76 22.41 32.34
CA GLY A 262 -6.61 22.96 31.61
C GLY A 262 -6.80 23.06 30.08
N GLY A 263 -8.00 22.76 29.57
CA GLY A 263 -8.31 22.83 28.13
C GLY A 263 -7.85 21.63 27.30
N GLU A 264 -7.34 20.57 27.91
CA GLU A 264 -7.01 19.34 27.19
C GLU A 264 -8.28 18.56 26.87
N ALA A 265 -8.36 17.99 25.67
CA ALA A 265 -9.45 17.11 25.29
C ALA A 265 -9.36 15.77 26.04
N VAL A 266 -10.52 15.28 26.51
CA VAL A 266 -10.68 13.99 27.17
C VAL A 266 -11.64 13.15 26.33
N VAL A 267 -11.24 11.93 25.99
CA VAL A 267 -12.07 10.96 25.27
C VAL A 267 -12.14 9.68 26.09
N ASP A 268 -13.35 9.37 26.56
CA ASP A 268 -13.67 8.19 27.35
C ASP A 268 -14.52 7.21 26.52
N LEU A 269 -13.95 6.07 26.17
CA LEU A 269 -14.64 4.98 25.50
C LEU A 269 -14.99 3.91 26.53
N SER A 270 -16.27 3.56 26.60
CA SER A 270 -16.79 2.48 27.43
C SER A 270 -17.46 1.44 26.55
N THR A 271 -16.84 0.26 26.45
CA THR A 271 -17.22 -0.76 25.47
C THR A 271 -17.38 -2.13 26.09
N THR A 272 -18.26 -2.92 25.49
CA THR A 272 -18.50 -4.32 25.84
C THR A 272 -18.01 -5.22 24.71
N VAL A 273 -17.36 -6.32 25.07
CA VAL A 273 -16.77 -7.29 24.14
C VAL A 273 -17.64 -8.55 24.08
N SER A 274 -18.14 -8.88 22.90
CA SER A 274 -19.11 -9.96 22.72
C SER A 274 -18.49 -11.35 22.81
N GLY A 275 -19.11 -12.23 23.61
CA GLY A 275 -18.79 -13.66 23.67
C GLY A 275 -17.45 -14.01 24.32
N GLN A 276 -16.89 -13.13 25.17
CA GLN A 276 -15.62 -13.34 25.86
C GLN A 276 -15.77 -13.21 27.38
N ARG A 277 -14.86 -13.83 28.15
CA ARG A 277 -14.81 -13.63 29.62
C ARG A 277 -14.40 -12.20 29.97
N LEU A 278 -13.41 -11.68 29.24
CA LEU A 278 -12.98 -10.29 29.32
C LEU A 278 -13.92 -9.46 28.44
N ASN A 279 -15.09 -9.14 29.00
CA ASN A 279 -16.21 -8.53 28.29
C ASN A 279 -16.32 -7.01 28.48
N VAL A 280 -15.44 -6.38 29.26
CA VAL A 280 -15.43 -4.94 29.53
C VAL A 280 -14.09 -4.36 29.09
N LEU A 281 -14.14 -3.34 28.22
CA LEU A 281 -12.98 -2.60 27.75
C LEU A 281 -13.25 -1.10 27.90
N HIS A 282 -12.40 -0.43 28.69
CA HIS A 282 -12.39 1.02 28.84
C HIS A 282 -11.10 1.61 28.28
N ILE A 283 -11.23 2.69 27.52
CA ILE A 283 -10.09 3.43 26.98
C ILE A 283 -10.32 4.90 27.30
N ARG A 284 -9.39 5.51 28.03
CA ARG A 284 -9.36 6.95 28.29
C ARG A 284 -8.13 7.54 27.61
N ILE A 285 -8.33 8.62 26.87
CA ILE A 285 -7.29 9.36 26.16
C ILE A 285 -7.41 10.83 26.58
N ILE A 286 -6.29 11.45 26.94
CA ILE A 286 -6.21 12.88 27.27
C ILE A 286 -5.11 13.50 26.41
N GLY A 287 -5.35 14.67 25.84
CA GLY A 287 -4.32 15.41 25.11
C GLY A 287 -4.82 16.66 24.42
N GLN A 288 -4.00 17.21 23.53
CA GLN A 288 -4.31 18.46 22.85
C GLN A 288 -5.36 18.24 21.73
N PRO A 289 -6.45 19.02 21.68
CA PRO A 289 -7.42 18.92 20.60
C PRO A 289 -6.81 19.32 19.24
N LEU A 290 -7.17 18.62 18.17
CA LEU A 290 -6.75 18.95 16.81
C LEU A 290 -7.86 19.72 16.08
N GLY A 291 -7.48 20.77 15.32
CA GLY A 291 -8.44 21.67 14.65
C GLY A 291 -9.34 21.02 13.58
N GLY A 292 -9.09 19.77 13.19
CA GLY A 292 -9.91 18.98 12.26
C GLY A 292 -10.73 17.87 12.95
N GLY A 293 -10.82 17.87 14.27
CA GLY A 293 -11.36 16.77 15.08
C GLY A 293 -10.27 15.78 15.51
N GLY A 294 -10.45 15.17 16.68
CA GLY A 294 -9.50 14.23 17.27
C GLY A 294 -8.54 14.84 18.30
N VAL A 295 -7.66 14.00 18.86
CA VAL A 295 -6.79 14.33 20.00
C VAL A 295 -5.36 13.91 19.72
N GLN A 296 -4.42 14.85 19.85
CA GLN A 296 -3.00 14.54 19.99
C GLN A 296 -2.76 14.07 21.43
N MET A 297 -2.70 12.76 21.61
CA MET A 297 -2.61 12.11 22.92
C MET A 297 -1.35 12.52 23.70
N SER A 298 -1.55 13.00 24.93
CA SER A 298 -0.50 13.23 25.94
C SER A 298 -0.43 12.08 26.95
N THR A 299 -1.60 11.65 27.43
CA THR A 299 -1.72 10.52 28.37
C THR A 299 -2.88 9.61 28.01
N SER A 300 -2.82 8.36 28.48
CA SER A 300 -3.91 7.40 28.28
C SER A 300 -3.96 6.36 29.39
N SER A 301 -5.13 5.77 29.58
CA SER A 301 -5.32 4.57 30.39
C SER A 301 -6.26 3.61 29.68
N VAL A 302 -5.92 2.34 29.67
CA VAL A 302 -6.74 1.29 29.08
C VAL A 302 -6.92 0.18 30.11
N THR A 303 -8.15 -0.30 30.28
CA THR A 303 -8.47 -1.43 31.14
C THR A 303 -9.30 -2.47 30.40
N LEU A 304 -9.00 -3.75 30.64
CA LEU A 304 -9.69 -4.88 30.05
C LEU A 304 -9.96 -5.91 31.15
N GLY A 305 -11.21 -6.30 31.29
CA GLY A 305 -11.64 -7.11 32.41
C GLY A 305 -13.00 -7.77 32.20
N SER A 306 -13.47 -8.42 33.24
CA SER A 306 -14.84 -8.92 33.32
C SER A 306 -15.75 -7.88 33.98
N THR A 307 -17.08 -8.06 33.88
CA THR A 307 -18.03 -7.18 34.58
C THR A 307 -17.80 -7.13 36.10
N SER A 308 -17.30 -8.20 36.72
CA SER A 308 -16.98 -8.24 38.15
C SER A 308 -15.58 -7.73 38.50
N GLN A 309 -14.64 -7.74 37.54
CA GLN A 309 -13.28 -7.22 37.68
C GLN A 309 -12.86 -6.49 36.39
N PRO A 310 -13.29 -5.22 36.19
CA PRO A 310 -13.04 -4.48 34.95
C PRO A 310 -11.56 -4.15 34.70
N ASP A 311 -10.77 -4.05 35.78
CA ASP A 311 -9.36 -3.66 35.74
C ASP A 311 -8.41 -4.86 35.86
N GLU A 312 -8.87 -6.07 35.49
CA GLU A 312 -8.07 -7.30 35.54
C GLU A 312 -6.74 -7.16 34.77
N TYR A 313 -6.77 -6.41 33.66
CA TYR A 313 -5.61 -5.94 32.92
C TYR A 313 -5.67 -4.42 32.81
N SER A 314 -4.56 -3.75 33.08
CA SER A 314 -4.43 -2.30 32.96
C SER A 314 -3.14 -1.90 32.24
N GLY A 315 -3.16 -0.74 31.58
CA GLY A 315 -2.00 -0.22 30.88
C GLY A 315 -2.31 1.02 30.05
N GLN A 316 -1.54 1.22 28.98
CA GLN A 316 -1.58 2.47 28.22
C GLN A 316 -1.65 2.21 26.71
N VAL A 317 -2.18 3.20 25.99
CA VAL A 317 -2.14 3.25 24.53
C VAL A 317 -0.69 3.43 24.08
N THR A 318 -0.26 2.55 23.19
CA THR A 318 1.08 2.51 22.59
C THR A 318 1.11 3.09 21.17
N ALA A 319 -0.03 3.13 20.49
CA ALA A 319 -0.20 3.82 19.22
C ALA A 319 -1.67 4.22 19.02
N LEU A 320 -1.88 5.41 18.47
CA LEU A 320 -3.19 5.97 18.13
C LEU A 320 -3.14 6.49 16.69
N GLN A 321 -3.99 5.96 15.82
CA GLN A 321 -4.11 6.45 14.44
C GLN A 321 -5.54 6.36 13.93
N GLY A 322 -6.19 7.51 13.80
CA GLY A 322 -7.62 7.59 13.48
C GLY A 322 -8.44 6.83 14.52
N THR A 323 -9.24 5.87 14.07
CA THR A 323 -10.07 5.02 14.95
C THR A 323 -9.39 3.71 15.37
N ASN A 324 -8.10 3.55 15.07
CA ASN A 324 -7.32 2.40 15.53
C ASN A 324 -6.57 2.74 16.81
N VAL A 325 -6.78 1.95 17.86
CA VAL A 325 -6.09 2.08 19.15
C VAL A 325 -5.32 0.81 19.44
N ALA A 326 -4.01 0.91 19.64
CA ALA A 326 -3.17 -0.19 20.12
C ALA A 326 -2.71 0.09 21.54
N ALA A 327 -2.84 -0.88 22.44
CA ALA A 327 -2.45 -0.74 23.84
C ALA A 327 -1.70 -1.99 24.33
N GLN A 328 -0.88 -1.79 25.36
CA GLN A 328 -0.24 -2.87 26.10
C GLN A 328 -0.77 -2.84 27.53
N LEU A 329 -1.26 -3.99 28.00
CA LEU A 329 -1.82 -4.15 29.32
C LEU A 329 -1.06 -5.22 30.10
N ARG A 330 -1.05 -5.10 31.42
CA ARG A 330 -0.49 -6.07 32.35
C ARG A 330 -1.53 -6.43 33.41
N SER A 331 -1.60 -7.70 33.76
CA SER A 331 -2.39 -8.20 34.90
C SER A 331 -1.59 -8.10 36.20
N SER A 332 -2.27 -8.08 37.34
CA SER A 332 -1.64 -8.20 38.67
C SER A 332 -0.75 -9.44 38.82
N SER A 333 -1.05 -10.51 38.06
CA SER A 333 -0.25 -11.73 37.99
C SER A 333 1.05 -11.61 37.17
N GLY A 334 1.31 -10.44 36.57
CA GLY A 334 2.48 -10.18 35.71
C GLY A 334 2.30 -10.54 34.23
N SER A 335 1.19 -11.18 33.85
CA SER A 335 0.88 -11.49 32.44
C SER A 335 0.71 -10.22 31.62
N VAL A 336 1.40 -10.11 30.48
CA VAL A 336 1.32 -8.96 29.58
C VAL A 336 0.54 -9.33 28.32
N VAL A 337 -0.41 -8.50 27.93
CA VAL A 337 -1.17 -8.62 26.69
C VAL A 337 -1.05 -7.36 25.84
N ARG A 338 -1.17 -7.53 24.53
CA ARG A 338 -1.35 -6.44 23.58
C ARG A 338 -2.76 -6.51 23.04
N LEU A 339 -3.42 -5.37 22.95
CA LEU A 339 -4.69 -5.27 22.25
C LEU A 339 -4.63 -4.26 21.12
N VAL A 340 -5.39 -4.53 20.08
CA VAL A 340 -5.62 -3.62 18.96
C VAL A 340 -7.12 -3.55 18.73
N THR A 341 -7.65 -2.33 18.65
CA THR A 341 -9.04 -2.07 18.30
C THR A 341 -9.13 -1.39 16.95
N GLN A 342 -10.18 -1.70 16.21
CA GLN A 342 -10.61 -0.95 15.04
C GLN A 342 -12.02 -0.45 15.31
N LEU A 343 -12.15 0.85 15.54
CA LEU A 343 -13.40 1.46 15.99
C LEU A 343 -14.13 2.15 14.82
N GLN A 344 -15.44 2.19 14.93
CA GLN A 344 -16.34 3.03 14.17
C GLN A 344 -17.10 3.88 15.18
N ILE A 345 -16.92 5.19 15.10
CA ILE A 345 -17.50 6.15 16.02
C ILE A 345 -18.53 6.96 15.26
N ASP A 346 -19.77 6.93 15.75
CA ASP A 346 -20.83 7.82 15.30
C ASP A 346 -20.83 9.06 16.20
N SER A 347 -20.34 10.17 15.67
CA SER A 347 -20.24 11.44 16.40
C SER A 347 -21.60 12.08 16.73
N ALA A 348 -22.68 11.70 16.04
CA ALA A 348 -24.01 12.24 16.33
C ALA A 348 -24.68 11.53 17.52
N SER A 349 -24.49 10.22 17.63
CA SER A 349 -25.10 9.41 18.70
C SER A 349 -24.15 9.09 19.86
N GLY A 350 -22.84 9.32 19.69
CA GLY A 350 -21.81 8.88 20.64
C GLY A 350 -21.66 7.35 20.67
N ALA A 351 -22.26 6.63 19.73
CA ALA A 351 -22.15 5.18 19.66
C ALA A 351 -20.79 4.76 19.10
N VAL A 352 -20.22 3.69 19.67
CA VAL A 352 -18.98 3.07 19.22
C VAL A 352 -19.27 1.61 18.90
N SER A 353 -18.87 1.18 17.71
CA SER A 353 -18.82 -0.24 17.35
C SER A 353 -17.46 -0.59 16.78
N GLY A 354 -17.12 -1.88 16.67
CA GLY A 354 -15.86 -2.27 16.06
C GLY A 354 -15.40 -3.65 16.44
N THR A 355 -14.09 -3.89 16.30
CA THR A 355 -13.46 -5.15 16.71
C THR A 355 -12.32 -4.90 17.66
N VAL A 356 -12.15 -5.81 18.62
CA VAL A 356 -10.97 -5.87 19.49
C VAL A 356 -10.26 -7.20 19.26
N ARG A 357 -8.94 -7.12 19.21
CA ARG A 357 -8.07 -8.29 19.23
C ARG A 357 -7.13 -8.20 20.41
N VAL A 358 -7.05 -9.27 21.19
CA VAL A 358 -6.17 -9.41 22.35
C VAL A 358 -5.21 -10.56 22.10
N LEU A 359 -3.92 -10.35 22.38
CA LEU A 359 -2.86 -11.33 22.20
C LEU A 359 -1.88 -11.28 23.39
N PRO A 360 -1.27 -12.41 23.79
CA PRO A 360 -0.13 -12.40 24.70
C PRO A 360 1.03 -11.58 24.13
N ALA A 361 1.64 -10.73 24.95
CA ALA A 361 2.93 -10.15 24.61
C ALA A 361 4.01 -11.20 24.94
N ARG A 362 4.75 -11.68 23.94
CA ARG A 362 5.99 -12.41 24.24
C ARG A 362 6.93 -11.43 24.96
N ALA A 363 7.43 -11.87 26.11
CA ALA A 363 8.44 -11.16 26.90
C ALA A 363 9.69 -10.88 26.07
#